data_AF-A0A0V7ZFQ2-F1
#
_entry.id   AF-A0A0V7ZFQ2-F1
#
_cell.length_a   1.000
_cell.length_b   1.000
_cell.length_c   1.000
_cell.angle_alpha   90.00
_cell.angle_beta   90.00
_cell.angle_gamma   90.00
#
_symmetry.space_group_name_H-M   'P 1'
#
loop_
_entity.id
_entity.type
_entity.pdbx_description
1 polymer ?
#
loop_
_entity_poly.entity_id
_entity_poly.type
_entity_poly.pdbx_seq_one_letter_code
_entity_poly.pdbx_strand_id
1 'polypeptide(L)'
;MTEWIDVVLEEYRTLRAESLLAMQTQQSVLRFGLGSVGVVIGAGFTSWNQINLASIVFLVLLPLICYAVLIIWIGEVARMIRAGYFLLQLEEKINQKFLSQYPNETKPLSWETYLRNSNGISGTPQLQWNYLIIIALFFLLAFISIVVGNINLWSSTYRDQLIWVNLFELFFFTLVFIYIFVTGKRFK
;
A
#
# COMPACT_ATOMS: atom_id res chain seq x y z
N MET A 1 -12.57 -33.05 21.14
CA MET A 1 -11.52 -32.02 21.40
C MET A 1 -10.62 -31.86 20.19
N THR A 2 -10.18 -32.98 19.60
CA THR A 2 -9.57 -33.08 18.26
C THR A 2 -10.32 -32.28 17.21
N GLU A 3 -11.62 -32.51 17.00
CA GLU A 3 -12.40 -31.77 15.96
C GLU A 3 -12.35 -30.23 16.10
N TRP A 4 -12.40 -29.70 17.33
CA TRP A 4 -12.35 -28.25 17.54
C TRP A 4 -10.95 -27.68 17.26
N ILE A 5 -9.90 -28.39 17.67
CA ILE A 5 -8.50 -28.03 17.35
C ILE A 5 -8.29 -28.10 15.83
N ASP A 6 -8.81 -29.12 15.17
CA ASP A 6 -8.66 -29.31 13.72
C ASP A 6 -9.33 -28.18 12.94
N VAL A 7 -10.56 -27.80 13.30
CA VAL A 7 -11.28 -26.66 12.69
C VAL A 7 -10.51 -25.35 12.88
N VAL A 8 -10.02 -25.11 14.09
CA VAL A 8 -9.29 -23.88 14.42
C VAL A 8 -7.93 -23.82 13.74
N LEU A 9 -7.23 -24.94 13.62
CA LEU A 9 -5.98 -25.02 12.87
C LEU A 9 -6.20 -24.80 11.37
N GLU A 10 -7.33 -25.26 10.83
CA GLU A 10 -7.67 -25.03 9.41
C GLU A 10 -8.02 -23.57 9.14
N GLU A 11 -8.75 -22.91 10.05
CA GLU A 11 -8.99 -21.47 9.99
C GLU A 11 -7.68 -20.66 10.07
N TYR A 12 -6.78 -21.04 10.98
CA TYR A 12 -5.44 -20.44 11.09
C TYR A 12 -4.64 -20.57 9.79
N ARG A 13 -4.62 -21.76 9.18
CA ARG A 13 -3.95 -22.00 7.89
C ARG A 13 -4.53 -21.14 6.78
N THR A 14 -5.85 -21.04 6.72
CA THR A 14 -6.57 -20.25 5.71
C THR A 14 -6.21 -18.76 5.82
N LEU A 15 -6.23 -18.19 7.03
CA LEU A 15 -5.88 -16.79 7.25
C LEU A 15 -4.41 -16.48 7.01
N ARG A 16 -3.51 -17.42 7.35
CA ARG A 16 -2.10 -17.28 7.02
C ARG A 16 -1.88 -17.31 5.51
N ALA A 17 -2.60 -18.17 4.78
CA ALA A 17 -2.56 -18.19 3.32
C ALA A 17 -3.10 -16.90 2.72
N GLU A 18 -4.19 -16.33 3.25
CA GLU A 18 -4.71 -15.02 2.83
C GLU A 18 -3.69 -13.89 3.03
N SER A 19 -2.99 -13.90 4.17
CA SER A 19 -1.95 -12.91 4.49
C SER A 19 -0.76 -13.01 3.53
N LEU A 20 -0.30 -14.23 3.21
CA LEU A 20 0.75 -14.47 2.23
C LEU A 20 0.32 -14.06 0.82
N LEU A 21 -0.92 -14.35 0.44
CA LEU A 21 -1.47 -13.96 -0.86
C LEU A 21 -1.52 -12.43 -0.97
N ALA A 22 -1.97 -11.73 0.07
CA ALA A 22 -1.94 -10.27 0.11
C ALA A 22 -0.52 -9.69 -0.05
N MET A 23 0.49 -10.28 0.61
CA MET A 23 1.89 -9.86 0.41
C MET A 23 2.36 -10.07 -1.03
N GLN A 24 2.02 -11.20 -1.65
CA GLN A 24 2.36 -11.48 -3.05
C GLN A 24 1.66 -10.50 -4.00
N THR A 25 0.38 -10.21 -3.76
CA THR A 25 -0.37 -9.22 -4.54
C THR A 25 0.22 -7.82 -4.39
N GLN A 26 0.61 -7.39 -3.18
CA GLN A 26 1.32 -6.11 -2.97
C GLN A 26 2.58 -6.01 -3.85
N GLN A 27 3.43 -7.06 -3.85
CA GLN A 27 4.64 -7.08 -4.68
C GLN A 27 4.33 -7.05 -6.18
N SER A 28 3.27 -7.76 -6.59
CA SER A 28 2.80 -7.75 -7.98
C SER A 28 2.32 -6.36 -8.41
N VAL A 29 1.50 -5.69 -7.59
CA VAL A 29 1.00 -4.34 -7.82
C VAL A 29 2.14 -3.34 -7.96
N LEU A 30 3.18 -3.43 -7.11
CA LEU A 30 4.36 -2.56 -7.22
C LEU A 30 5.16 -2.81 -8.50
N ARG A 31 5.39 -4.07 -8.88
CA ARG A 31 6.12 -4.41 -10.11
C ARG A 31 5.38 -3.93 -11.36
N PHE A 32 4.08 -4.20 -11.45
CA PHE A 32 3.26 -3.74 -12.57
C PHE A 32 3.11 -2.21 -12.57
N GLY A 33 2.96 -1.60 -11.41
CA GLY A 33 2.89 -0.15 -11.25
C GLY A 33 4.15 0.55 -11.73
N LEU A 34 5.32 0.10 -11.27
CA LEU A 34 6.62 0.64 -11.70
C LEU A 34 6.88 0.38 -13.20
N GLY A 35 6.54 -0.80 -13.71
CA GLY A 35 6.63 -1.09 -15.15
C GLY A 35 5.77 -0.15 -15.98
N SER A 36 4.52 0.08 -15.55
CA SER A 36 3.58 0.98 -16.22
C SER A 36 4.07 2.42 -16.20
N VAL A 37 4.57 2.89 -15.05
CA VAL A 37 5.22 4.21 -14.90
C VAL A 37 6.38 4.35 -15.88
N GLY A 38 7.26 3.35 -15.96
CA GLY A 38 8.41 3.37 -16.88
C GLY A 38 8.01 3.47 -18.35
N VAL A 39 7.01 2.68 -18.78
CA VAL A 39 6.48 2.72 -20.15
C VAL A 39 5.87 4.09 -20.47
N VAL A 40 5.07 4.64 -19.55
CA VAL A 40 4.41 5.94 -19.74
C VAL A 40 5.41 7.09 -19.77
N ILE A 41 6.43 7.07 -18.91
CA ILE A 41 7.54 8.02 -18.97
C ILE A 41 8.23 7.95 -20.34
N GLY A 42 8.56 6.74 -20.80
CA GLY A 42 9.18 6.54 -22.11
C GLY A 42 8.34 7.12 -23.24
N ALA A 43 7.04 6.81 -23.27
CA ALA A 43 6.10 7.35 -24.24
C ALA A 43 5.99 8.89 -24.19
N GLY A 44 6.00 9.46 -22.98
CA GLY A 44 5.98 10.91 -22.77
C GLY A 44 7.21 11.61 -23.36
N PHE A 45 8.40 11.05 -23.17
CA PHE A 45 9.63 11.59 -23.75
C PHE A 45 9.74 11.36 -25.26
N THR A 46 9.29 10.23 -25.79
CA THR A 46 9.23 10.03 -27.25
C THR A 46 8.28 11.05 -27.92
N SER A 47 7.23 11.44 -27.22
CA SER A 47 6.23 12.41 -27.71
C SER A 47 6.57 13.86 -27.35
N TRP A 48 7.79 14.17 -26.89
CA TRP A 48 8.14 15.48 -26.32
C TRP A 48 7.84 16.67 -27.23
N ASN A 49 8.08 16.51 -28.54
CA ASN A 49 7.80 17.56 -29.54
C ASN A 49 6.31 17.79 -29.78
N GLN A 50 5.46 16.83 -29.40
CA GLN A 50 4.00 16.93 -29.48
C GLN A 50 3.47 17.39 -28.12
N ILE A 51 3.51 18.70 -27.90
CA ILE A 51 3.18 19.35 -26.61
C ILE A 51 1.91 18.76 -26.00
N ASN A 52 0.82 18.68 -26.77
CA ASN A 52 -0.47 18.15 -26.29
C ASN A 52 -0.35 16.72 -25.73
N LEU A 53 0.35 15.81 -26.44
CA LEU A 53 0.49 14.42 -26.00
C LEU A 53 1.41 14.31 -24.79
N ALA A 54 2.55 14.98 -24.81
CA ALA A 54 3.48 14.96 -23.68
C ALA A 54 2.86 15.56 -22.42
N SER A 55 2.09 16.65 -22.55
CA SER A 55 1.36 17.26 -21.44
C SER A 55 0.29 16.34 -20.88
N ILE A 56 -0.51 15.66 -21.71
CA ILE A 56 -1.49 14.66 -21.23
C ILE A 56 -0.78 13.53 -20.47
N VAL A 57 0.35 13.05 -21.01
CA VAL A 57 1.12 11.96 -20.38
C VAL A 57 1.64 12.38 -18.99
N PHE A 58 2.30 13.52 -18.89
CA PHE A 58 2.96 13.93 -17.65
C PHE A 58 2.04 14.63 -16.64
N LEU A 59 0.99 15.32 -17.10
CA LEU A 59 0.08 16.00 -16.18
C LEU A 59 -1.09 15.14 -15.73
N VAL A 60 -1.54 14.18 -16.55
CA VAL A 60 -2.75 13.41 -16.25
C VAL A 60 -2.43 11.94 -16.08
N LEU A 61 -1.87 11.31 -17.12
CA LEU A 61 -1.76 9.85 -17.16
C LEU A 61 -0.80 9.32 -16.08
N LEU A 62 0.39 9.93 -15.97
CA LEU A 62 1.43 9.44 -15.08
C LEU A 62 1.08 9.66 -13.58
N PRO A 63 0.58 10.83 -13.14
CA PRO A 63 0.07 11.00 -11.77
C PRO A 63 -1.08 10.04 -11.46
N LEU A 64 -2.05 9.88 -12.38
CA LEU A 64 -3.19 8.98 -12.19
C LEU A 64 -2.74 7.53 -11.96
N ILE A 65 -1.77 7.04 -12.74
CA ILE A 65 -1.21 5.70 -12.56
C ILE A 65 -0.53 5.59 -11.19
N CYS A 66 0.25 6.59 -10.76
CA CYS A 66 0.88 6.58 -9.45
C CYS A 66 -0.16 6.49 -8.32
N TYR A 67 -1.25 7.26 -8.42
CA TYR A 67 -2.34 7.23 -7.44
C TYR A 67 -3.10 5.90 -7.45
N ALA A 68 -3.40 5.35 -8.62
CA ALA A 68 -4.07 4.05 -8.74
C ALA A 68 -3.23 2.93 -8.11
N VAL A 69 -1.92 2.91 -8.37
CA VAL A 69 -1.00 1.94 -7.76
C VAL A 69 -1.01 2.06 -6.25
N LEU A 70 -0.93 3.28 -5.70
CA LEU A 70 -0.99 3.51 -4.26
C LEU A 70 -2.31 3.05 -3.64
N ILE A 71 -3.45 3.35 -4.26
CA ILE A 71 -4.78 2.96 -3.75
C ILE A 71 -4.94 1.43 -3.75
N ILE A 72 -4.53 0.75 -4.81
CA ILE A 72 -4.61 -0.71 -4.86
C ILE A 72 -3.66 -1.31 -3.82
N TRP A 73 -2.42 -0.82 -3.77
CA TRP A 73 -1.41 -1.33 -2.85
C TRP A 73 -1.82 -1.15 -1.38
N ILE A 74 -2.35 0.01 -0.99
CA ILE A 74 -2.81 0.23 0.38
C ILE A 74 -4.03 -0.64 0.75
N GLY A 75 -4.91 -0.95 -0.22
CA GLY A 75 -6.00 -1.90 -0.03
C GLY A 75 -5.49 -3.31 0.29
N GLU A 76 -4.42 -3.75 -0.36
CA GLU A 76 -3.79 -5.04 -0.09
C GLU A 76 -3.04 -5.07 1.25
N VAL A 77 -2.43 -3.95 1.65
CA VAL A 77 -1.85 -3.78 3.01
C VAL A 77 -2.95 -3.86 4.07
N ALA A 78 -4.08 -3.17 3.85
CA ALA A 78 -5.24 -3.21 4.72
C ALA A 78 -5.82 -4.62 4.89
N ARG A 79 -5.88 -5.41 3.79
CA ARG A 79 -6.33 -6.81 3.84
C ARG A 79 -5.39 -7.67 4.68
N MET A 80 -4.08 -7.55 4.46
CA MET A 80 -3.05 -8.28 5.22
C MET A 80 -3.11 -7.96 6.72
N ILE A 81 -3.20 -6.67 7.09
CA ILE A 81 -3.26 -6.25 8.50
C ILE A 81 -4.51 -6.80 9.17
N ARG A 82 -5.67 -6.79 8.48
CA ARG A 82 -6.92 -7.33 9.01
C ARG A 82 -6.85 -8.82 9.29
N ALA A 83 -6.29 -9.60 8.36
CA ALA A 83 -6.05 -11.03 8.57
C ALA A 83 -5.12 -11.27 9.77
N GLY A 84 -4.05 -10.49 9.91
CA GLY A 84 -3.16 -10.55 11.07
C GLY A 84 -3.83 -10.21 12.41
N TYR A 85 -4.76 -9.24 12.44
CA TYR A 85 -5.50 -8.93 13.68
C TYR A 85 -6.41 -10.08 14.08
N PHE A 86 -7.04 -10.75 13.11
CA PHE A 86 -7.87 -11.90 13.38
C PHE A 86 -7.03 -13.09 13.87
N LEU A 87 -5.86 -13.33 13.26
CA LEU A 87 -4.91 -14.36 13.70
C LEU A 87 -4.46 -14.15 15.15
N LEU A 88 -4.22 -12.91 15.57
CA LEU A 88 -3.91 -12.60 16.97
C LEU A 88 -5.04 -13.01 17.92
N GLN A 89 -6.29 -12.66 17.59
CA GLN A 89 -7.45 -13.03 18.41
C GLN A 89 -7.64 -14.55 18.48
N LEU A 90 -7.36 -15.26 17.39
CA LEU A 90 -7.42 -16.71 17.33
C LEU A 90 -6.31 -17.35 18.20
N GLU A 91 -5.09 -16.83 18.09
CA GLU A 91 -3.93 -17.22 18.91
C GLU A 91 -4.24 -17.06 20.41
N GLU A 92 -4.82 -15.92 20.82
CA GLU A 92 -5.23 -15.67 22.21
C GLU A 92 -6.27 -16.69 22.69
N LYS A 93 -7.32 -16.96 21.90
CA LYS A 93 -8.37 -17.93 22.23
C LYS A 93 -7.83 -19.35 22.37
N ILE A 94 -6.95 -19.77 21.46
CA ILE A 94 -6.31 -21.10 21.50
C ILE A 94 -5.46 -21.21 22.76
N ASN A 95 -4.60 -20.23 23.02
CA ASN A 95 -3.72 -20.22 24.17
C ASN A 95 -4.50 -20.24 25.49
N GLN A 96 -5.57 -19.44 25.61
CA GLN A 96 -6.41 -19.43 26.81
C GLN A 96 -7.05 -20.79 27.06
N LYS A 97 -7.61 -21.43 26.02
CA LYS A 97 -8.22 -22.76 26.16
C LYS A 97 -7.19 -23.84 26.48
N PHE A 98 -6.01 -23.79 25.84
CA PHE A 98 -4.92 -24.72 26.10
C PHE A 98 -4.41 -24.61 27.55
N LEU A 99 -4.13 -23.39 28.04
CA LEU A 99 -3.67 -23.17 29.40
C LEU A 99 -4.72 -23.51 30.46
N SER A 100 -6.02 -23.34 30.14
CA SER A 100 -7.10 -23.78 31.05
C SER A 100 -7.10 -25.28 31.30
N GLN A 101 -6.59 -26.06 30.34
CA GLN A 101 -6.49 -27.52 30.43
C GLN A 101 -5.10 -27.97 30.90
N TYR A 102 -4.06 -27.21 30.60
CA TYR A 102 -2.66 -27.50 30.94
C TYR A 102 -1.99 -26.26 31.57
N PRO A 103 -2.23 -25.97 32.87
CA PRO A 103 -1.82 -24.71 33.49
C PRO A 103 -0.31 -24.50 33.60
N ASN A 104 0.47 -25.59 33.62
CA ASN A 104 1.92 -25.55 33.77
C ASN A 104 2.67 -25.53 32.43
N GLU A 105 1.94 -25.56 31.31
CA GLU A 105 2.52 -25.56 29.98
C GLU A 105 2.73 -24.15 29.42
N THR A 106 3.56 -24.04 28.39
CA THR A 106 3.80 -22.77 27.70
C THR A 106 2.76 -22.52 26.61
N LYS A 107 2.60 -21.25 26.21
CA LYS A 107 1.68 -20.88 25.12
C LYS A 107 2.12 -21.53 23.81
N PRO A 108 1.29 -22.40 23.18
CA PRO A 108 1.68 -23.10 21.96
C PRO A 108 1.80 -22.17 20.74
N LEU A 109 1.10 -21.03 20.74
CA LEU A 109 1.13 -20.05 19.66
C LEU A 109 1.55 -18.68 20.22
N SER A 110 2.55 -18.04 19.63
CA SER A 110 3.07 -16.76 20.13
C SER A 110 3.55 -15.83 19.02
N TRP A 111 3.33 -16.20 17.75
CA TRP A 111 3.94 -15.54 16.61
C TRP A 111 3.35 -14.14 16.39
N GLU A 112 2.02 -14.03 16.35
CA GLU A 112 1.36 -12.73 16.18
C GLU A 112 1.56 -11.85 17.41
N THR A 113 1.56 -12.46 18.61
CA THR A 113 1.90 -11.76 19.84
C THR A 113 3.33 -11.23 19.78
N TYR A 114 4.30 -12.02 19.32
CA TYR A 114 5.70 -11.61 19.18
C TYR A 114 5.89 -10.46 18.19
N LEU A 115 5.18 -10.50 17.05
CA LEU A 115 5.23 -9.45 16.03
C LEU A 115 4.67 -8.11 16.55
N ARG A 116 3.75 -8.13 17.52
CA ARG A 116 3.03 -6.94 18.01
C ARG A 116 3.51 -6.44 19.37
N ASN A 117 4.02 -7.33 20.22
CA ASN A 117 4.47 -7.00 21.57
C ASN A 117 5.87 -6.38 21.51
N SER A 118 5.91 -5.08 21.21
CA SER A 118 7.11 -4.29 20.93
C SER A 118 7.82 -3.75 22.17
N ASN A 119 7.78 -4.45 23.30
CA ASN A 119 8.42 -3.99 24.56
C ASN A 119 9.96 -4.16 24.58
N GLY A 120 10.64 -4.10 23.43
CA GLY A 120 12.10 -4.16 23.41
C GLY A 120 12.77 -3.92 22.07
N ILE A 121 12.61 -4.81 21.09
CA ILE A 121 13.51 -4.83 19.91
C ILE A 121 12.80 -5.25 18.59
N SER A 122 11.57 -5.77 18.62
CA SER A 122 10.96 -6.50 17.49
C SER A 122 9.68 -5.91 16.90
N GLY A 123 9.34 -4.64 17.18
CA GLY A 123 8.36 -3.96 16.34
C GLY A 123 9.04 -3.65 15.02
N THR A 124 9.08 -4.58 14.06
CA THR A 124 9.90 -4.46 12.83
C THR A 124 9.70 -3.08 12.19
N PRO A 125 10.58 -2.09 12.47
CA PRO A 125 10.35 -0.73 12.00
C PRO A 125 10.43 -0.70 10.47
N GLN A 126 11.06 -1.72 9.90
CA GLN A 126 11.08 -2.07 8.50
C GLN A 126 9.70 -2.04 7.84
N LEU A 127 8.61 -2.51 8.48
CA LEU A 127 7.29 -2.45 7.87
C LEU A 127 6.79 -1.00 7.73
N GLN A 128 6.98 -0.18 8.76
CA GLN A 128 6.60 1.24 8.75
C GLN A 128 7.46 2.04 7.77
N TRP A 129 8.77 1.78 7.73
CA TRP A 129 9.70 2.41 6.79
C TRP A 129 9.38 2.02 5.34
N ASN A 130 9.16 0.74 5.05
CA ASN A 130 8.78 0.29 3.72
C ASN A 130 7.48 0.95 3.27
N TYR A 131 6.50 1.05 4.17
CA TYR A 131 5.23 1.75 3.90
C TYR A 131 5.44 3.22 3.55
N LEU A 132 6.23 3.94 4.36
CA LEU A 132 6.53 5.35 4.11
C LEU A 132 7.33 5.56 2.83
N ILE A 133 8.32 4.71 2.54
CA ILE A 133 9.16 4.79 1.34
C ILE A 133 8.34 4.59 0.08
N ILE A 134 7.44 3.60 0.05
CA ILE A 134 6.58 3.33 -1.11
C ILE A 134 5.67 4.53 -1.38
N ILE A 135 5.02 5.05 -0.33
CA ILE A 135 4.15 6.23 -0.45
C ILE A 135 4.94 7.44 -0.95
N ALA A 136 6.10 7.72 -0.32
CA ALA A 136 6.96 8.82 -0.71
C ALA A 136 7.44 8.70 -2.16
N LEU A 137 7.81 7.50 -2.59
CA LEU A 137 8.28 7.24 -3.96
C LEU A 137 7.21 7.57 -5.00
N PHE A 138 5.98 7.06 -4.86
CA PHE A 138 4.93 7.30 -5.85
C PHE A 138 4.41 8.75 -5.80
N PHE A 139 4.37 9.39 -4.63
CA PHE A 139 4.07 10.82 -4.57
C PHE A 139 5.15 11.67 -5.21
N LEU A 140 6.43 11.32 -5.01
CA LEU A 140 7.56 12.00 -5.65
C LEU A 140 7.50 11.82 -7.18
N LEU A 141 7.21 10.62 -7.67
CA LEU A 141 7.03 10.35 -9.09
C LEU A 141 5.89 11.18 -9.70
N ALA A 142 4.73 11.22 -9.04
CA ALA A 142 3.61 12.06 -9.46
C ALA A 142 4.00 13.55 -9.45
N PHE A 143 4.69 14.02 -8.41
CA PHE A 143 5.12 15.41 -8.30
C PHE A 143 6.11 15.79 -9.40
N ILE A 144 7.15 14.99 -9.63
CA ILE A 144 8.12 15.21 -10.71
C ILE A 144 7.41 15.22 -12.06
N SER A 145 6.47 14.30 -12.28
CA SER A 145 5.66 14.25 -13.49
C SER A 145 4.91 15.57 -13.73
N ILE A 146 4.24 16.09 -12.70
CA ILE A 146 3.51 17.35 -12.78
C ILE A 146 4.46 18.51 -13.10
N VAL A 147 5.63 18.56 -12.47
CA VAL A 147 6.65 19.60 -12.75
C VAL A 147 7.11 19.52 -14.20
N VAL A 148 7.45 18.34 -14.71
CA VAL A 148 7.90 18.12 -16.10
C VAL A 148 6.80 18.53 -17.09
N GLY A 149 5.55 18.13 -16.83
CA GLY A 149 4.41 18.50 -17.67
C GLY A 149 4.14 20.01 -17.70
N ASN A 150 4.30 20.69 -16.57
CA ASN A 150 4.17 22.15 -16.47
C ASN A 150 5.29 22.88 -17.23
N ILE A 151 6.53 22.39 -17.17
CA ILE A 151 7.65 22.94 -17.96
C ILE A 151 7.35 22.88 -19.46
N ASN A 152 6.78 21.76 -19.92
CA ASN A 152 6.42 21.60 -21.33
C ASN A 152 5.23 22.49 -21.73
N LEU A 153 4.21 22.64 -20.88
CA LEU A 153 3.11 23.56 -21.16
C LEU A 153 3.52 25.04 -21.11
N TRP A 154 4.49 25.40 -20.28
CA TRP A 154 4.96 26.78 -20.15
C TRP A 154 5.57 27.34 -21.44
N SER A 155 6.26 26.50 -22.21
CA SER A 155 6.83 26.87 -23.52
C SER A 155 5.76 26.96 -24.62
N SER A 156 4.50 26.65 -24.32
CA SER A 156 3.41 26.57 -25.28
C SER A 156 2.44 27.75 -25.20
N THR A 157 1.60 27.89 -26.23
CA THR A 157 0.49 28.86 -26.28
C THR A 157 -0.60 28.59 -25.22
N TYR A 158 -0.66 27.39 -24.63
CA TYR A 158 -1.70 26.97 -23.69
C TYR A 158 -1.43 27.34 -22.23
N ARG A 159 -0.61 28.36 -21.98
CA ARG A 159 -0.18 28.77 -20.63
C ARG A 159 -1.36 29.08 -19.70
N ASP A 160 -2.47 29.60 -20.21
CA ASP A 160 -3.66 29.96 -19.41
C ASP A 160 -4.36 28.73 -18.80
N GLN A 161 -4.15 27.54 -19.36
CA GLN A 161 -4.72 26.29 -18.84
C GLN A 161 -3.95 25.73 -17.63
N LEU A 162 -2.73 26.21 -17.38
CA LEU A 162 -1.87 25.73 -16.28
C LEU A 162 -2.54 25.85 -14.92
N ILE A 163 -3.26 26.96 -14.66
CA ILE A 163 -3.89 27.20 -13.35
C ILE A 163 -4.94 26.12 -13.08
N TRP A 164 -5.80 25.84 -14.07
CA TRP A 164 -6.87 24.86 -13.92
C TRP A 164 -6.35 23.44 -13.76
N VAL A 165 -5.34 23.05 -14.54
CA VAL A 165 -4.72 21.72 -14.42
C VAL A 165 -4.06 21.55 -13.06
N ASN A 166 -3.31 22.54 -12.59
CA ASN A 166 -2.65 22.46 -11.28
C ASN A 166 -3.65 22.44 -10.11
N LEU A 167 -4.77 23.17 -10.21
CA LEU A 167 -5.84 23.10 -9.20
C LEU A 167 -6.50 21.73 -9.17
N PHE A 168 -6.77 21.14 -10.34
CA PHE A 168 -7.32 19.79 -10.44
C PHE A 168 -6.36 18.74 -9.84
N GLU A 169 -5.07 18.82 -10.18
CA GLU A 169 -4.04 17.93 -9.63
C GLU A 169 -3.90 18.09 -8.12
N LEU A 170 -3.89 19.33 -7.61
CA LEU A 170 -3.83 19.59 -6.17
C LEU A 170 -5.04 18.99 -5.44
N PHE A 171 -6.23 19.13 -6.02
CA PHE A 171 -7.45 18.54 -5.47
C PHE A 171 -7.33 17.01 -5.42
N PHE A 172 -6.88 16.38 -6.50
CA PHE A 172 -6.76 14.92 -6.56
C PHE A 172 -5.67 14.40 -5.62
N PHE A 173 -4.50 15.07 -5.59
CA PHE A 173 -3.43 14.82 -4.63
C PHE A 173 -3.96 14.85 -3.19
N THR A 174 -4.74 15.88 -2.86
CA THR A 174 -5.31 16.06 -1.51
C THR A 174 -6.29 14.93 -1.18
N LEU A 175 -7.15 14.54 -2.12
CA LEU A 175 -8.08 13.41 -1.93
C LEU A 175 -7.33 12.09 -1.66
N VAL A 176 -6.32 11.78 -2.46
CA VAL A 176 -5.50 10.57 -2.29
C VAL A 176 -4.75 10.61 -0.97
N PHE A 177 -4.18 11.76 -0.60
CA PHE A 177 -3.51 11.93 0.68
C PHE A 177 -4.46 11.71 1.86
N ILE A 178 -5.66 12.29 1.81
CA ILE A 178 -6.70 12.08 2.84
C ILE A 178 -7.09 10.60 2.91
N TYR A 179 -7.32 9.95 1.77
CA TYR A 179 -7.65 8.53 1.70
C TYR A 179 -6.58 7.66 2.38
N ILE A 180 -5.31 7.89 2.04
CA ILE A 180 -4.17 7.18 2.63
C ILE A 180 -4.09 7.45 4.13
N PHE A 181 -4.28 8.69 4.56
CA PHE A 181 -4.19 9.07 5.97
C PHE A 181 -5.33 8.46 6.81
N VAL A 182 -6.57 8.51 6.31
CA VAL A 182 -7.74 7.91 6.96
C VAL A 182 -7.57 6.38 7.04
N THR A 183 -7.12 5.77 5.96
CA THR A 183 -6.87 4.32 5.89
C THR A 183 -5.75 3.94 6.85
N GLY A 184 -4.63 4.66 6.87
CA GLY A 184 -3.50 4.43 7.78
C GLY A 184 -3.84 4.58 9.27
N LYS A 185 -4.76 5.50 9.63
CA LYS A 185 -5.22 5.65 11.03
C LYS A 185 -6.01 4.46 11.54
N ARG A 186 -6.71 3.71 10.68
CA ARG A 186 -7.50 2.54 11.09
C ARG A 186 -6.65 1.32 11.47
N PHE A 187 -5.33 1.39 11.26
CA PHE A 187 -4.40 0.28 11.48
C PHE A 187 -3.37 0.54 12.59
N LYS A 188 -3.51 1.64 13.33
CA LYS A 188 -2.83 1.86 14.62
C LYS A 188 -3.76 1.39 15.73
#